data_AF-A0A643BNW1-F1
#
_entry.id   AF-A0A643BNW1-F1
#
_cell.length_a   1.000
_cell.length_b   1.000
_cell.length_c   1.000
_cell.angle_alpha   90.00
_cell.angle_beta   90.00
_cell.angle_gamma   90.00
#
_symmetry.space_group_name_H-M   'P 1'
#
loop_
_entity.id
_entity.type
_entity.pdbx_description
1 polymer ?
#
loop_
_entity_poly.entity_id
_entity_poly.type
_entity_poly.pdbx_seq_one_letter_code
_entity_poly.pdbx_strand_id
1 'polypeptide(L)'
;YEEAKTILTKTKILAPAYFILGGNKSGQGCVITRDRVQSLDIYELDPKQGIWYVVQTNYDRWKNPFFLDNRRTPAKMCLNRTTQENISFATMYDVLSTKPVLNKLDKEMN
;
A
#
# COMPACT_ATOMS: atom_id res chain seq x y z
N TYR A 1 -0.60 15.89 -6.16
CA TYR A 1 -0.80 14.46 -6.50
C TYR A 1 -0.27 14.15 -7.90
N GLU A 2 -0.87 14.66 -9.00
CA GLU A 2 -0.45 14.28 -10.36
C GLU A 2 1.01 14.60 -10.71
N GLU A 3 1.51 15.75 -10.29
CA GLU A 3 2.93 16.12 -10.45
C GLU A 3 3.84 15.12 -9.71
N ALA A 4 3.57 14.88 -8.42
CA ALA A 4 4.31 13.91 -7.62
C ALA A 4 4.25 12.50 -8.21
N LYS A 5 3.07 12.06 -8.66
CA LYS A 5 2.87 10.76 -9.34
C LYS A 5 3.73 10.67 -10.59
N THR A 6 3.80 11.74 -11.40
CA THR A 6 4.62 11.79 -12.61
C THR A 6 6.11 11.67 -12.28
N ILE A 7 6.59 12.43 -11.29
CA ILE A 7 7.99 12.38 -10.83
C ILE A 7 8.33 10.98 -10.30
N LEU A 8 7.53 10.45 -9.39
CA LEU A 8 7.73 9.14 -8.76
C LEU A 8 7.61 7.98 -9.76
N THR A 9 6.92 8.16 -10.88
CA THR A 9 6.80 7.15 -11.95
C THR A 9 8.00 7.16 -12.90
N LYS A 10 8.53 8.35 -13.24
CA LYS A 10 9.47 8.52 -14.36
C LYS A 10 10.93 8.71 -13.95
N THR A 11 11.20 9.24 -12.76
CA THR A 11 12.57 9.53 -12.33
C THR A 11 13.37 8.24 -12.16
N LYS A 12 14.57 8.18 -12.73
CA LYS A 12 15.51 7.07 -12.51
C LYS A 12 15.96 7.07 -11.05
N ILE A 13 15.98 5.90 -10.44
CA ILE A 13 16.35 5.69 -9.02
C ILE A 13 17.44 4.62 -8.92
N LEU A 14 18.20 4.65 -7.82
CA LEU A 14 19.34 3.74 -7.62
C LEU A 14 18.91 2.30 -7.30
N ALA A 15 17.76 2.13 -6.64
CA ALA A 15 17.24 0.83 -6.24
C ALA A 15 15.73 0.72 -6.53
N PRO A 16 15.19 -0.49 -6.77
CA PRO A 16 13.75 -0.72 -6.86
C PRO A 16 13.01 -0.24 -5.61
N ALA A 17 11.77 0.18 -5.79
CA ALA A 17 10.96 0.72 -4.69
C ALA A 17 9.46 0.51 -4.92
N TYR A 18 8.70 0.62 -3.83
CA TYR A 18 7.25 0.82 -3.90
C TYR A 18 6.95 2.21 -3.35
N PHE A 19 6.35 3.08 -4.16
CA PHE A 19 5.85 4.37 -3.67
C PHE A 19 4.34 4.28 -3.43
N ILE A 20 3.90 4.55 -2.21
CA ILE A 20 2.48 4.64 -1.86
C ILE A 20 2.15 6.12 -1.76
N LEU A 21 1.31 6.62 -2.68
CA LEU A 21 1.03 8.05 -2.82
C LEU A 21 -0.47 8.31 -2.65
N GLY A 22 -0.83 9.15 -1.68
CA GLY A 22 -2.17 9.69 -1.50
C GLY A 22 -2.28 11.13 -2.03
N GLY A 23 -3.45 11.51 -2.53
CA GLY A 23 -3.81 12.88 -2.88
C GLY A 23 -4.85 13.47 -1.92
N ASN A 24 -5.53 14.53 -2.36
CA ASN A 24 -6.53 15.24 -1.55
C ASN A 24 -7.96 15.16 -2.12
N LYS A 25 -8.16 14.41 -3.22
CA LYS A 25 -9.46 14.17 -3.83
C LYS A 25 -9.79 12.68 -3.86
N SER A 26 -11.08 12.37 -3.92
CA SER A 26 -11.54 10.99 -4.09
C SER A 26 -10.89 10.33 -5.31
N GLY A 27 -10.49 9.06 -5.16
CA GLY A 27 -9.75 8.30 -6.17
C GLY A 27 -8.25 8.61 -6.27
N GLN A 28 -7.75 9.66 -5.62
CA GLN A 28 -6.31 9.94 -5.60
C GLN A 28 -5.59 9.11 -4.53
N GLY A 29 -5.27 7.87 -4.89
CA GLY A 29 -4.40 7.00 -4.13
C GLY A 29 -3.84 5.93 -5.05
N CYS A 30 -2.54 5.67 -4.98
CA CYS A 30 -1.94 4.60 -5.78
C CYS A 30 -0.71 3.97 -5.12
N VAL A 31 -0.40 2.76 -5.57
CA VAL A 31 0.89 2.09 -5.37
C VAL A 31 1.62 2.09 -6.70
N ILE A 32 2.82 2.66 -6.73
CA ILE A 32 3.71 2.67 -7.89
C ILE A 32 4.81 1.65 -7.63
N THR A 33 4.81 0.55 -8.38
CA THR A 33 5.88 -0.46 -8.32
C THR A 33 7.00 -0.07 -9.28
N ARG A 34 8.19 0.22 -8.74
CA ARG A 34 9.32 0.77 -9.49
C ARG A 34 10.47 -0.21 -9.60
N ASP A 35 10.97 -0.35 -10.81
CA ASP A 35 12.37 -0.69 -11.05
C ASP A 35 13.18 0.61 -11.21
N ARG A 36 14.51 0.49 -11.25
CA ARG A 36 15.47 1.60 -11.32
C ARG A 36 15.17 2.58 -12.44
N VAL A 37 14.76 2.09 -13.61
CA VAL A 37 14.60 2.90 -14.82
C VAL A 37 13.16 3.05 -15.30
N GLN A 38 12.23 2.27 -14.76
CA GLN A 38 10.84 2.25 -15.22
C GLN A 38 9.84 1.97 -14.10
N SER A 39 8.57 2.28 -14.36
CA SER A 39 7.45 1.80 -13.57
C SER A 39 6.98 0.46 -14.13
N LEU A 40 6.88 -0.54 -13.26
CA LEU A 40 6.39 -1.88 -13.62
C LEU A 40 4.86 -1.95 -13.54
N ASP A 41 4.27 -1.18 -12.63
CA ASP A 41 2.83 -1.17 -12.36
C ASP A 41 2.43 0.08 -11.59
N ILE A 42 1.21 0.56 -11.86
CA ILE A 42 0.56 1.62 -11.09
C ILE A 42 -0.83 1.11 -10.72
N TYR A 43 -1.02 0.78 -9.44
CA TYR A 43 -2.28 0.27 -8.92
C TYR A 43 -3.03 1.39 -8.19
N GLU A 44 -4.12 1.85 -8.78
CA GLU A 44 -4.88 3.02 -8.30
C GLU A 44 -6.11 2.60 -7.51
N LEU A 45 -6.56 3.47 -6.62
CA LEU A 45 -7.91 3.41 -6.10
C LEU A 45 -8.90 3.57 -7.26
N ASP A 46 -9.98 2.80 -7.20
CA ASP A 46 -11.13 2.96 -8.09
C ASP A 46 -12.41 2.82 -7.27
N PRO A 47 -12.85 3.91 -6.61
CA PRO A 47 -14.06 3.88 -5.79
C PRO A 47 -15.31 3.47 -6.59
N LYS A 48 -15.35 3.70 -7.91
CA LYS A 48 -16.50 3.33 -8.76
C LYS A 48 -16.60 1.82 -8.94
N GLN A 49 -15.46 1.13 -8.94
CA GLN A 49 -15.37 -0.34 -8.98
C GLN A 49 -15.26 -0.97 -7.58
N GLY A 50 -15.48 -0.19 -6.50
CA GLY A 50 -15.39 -0.66 -5.12
C GLY A 50 -13.97 -0.87 -4.60
N ILE A 51 -12.94 -0.43 -5.31
CA ILE A 51 -11.55 -0.46 -4.84
C ILE A 51 -11.32 0.79 -3.98
N TRP A 52 -11.63 0.66 -2.69
CA TRP A 52 -11.54 1.75 -1.71
C TRP A 52 -10.25 1.77 -0.89
N TYR A 53 -9.39 0.76 -1.04
CA TYR A 53 -8.04 0.75 -0.49
C TYR A 53 -7.03 0.12 -1.46
N VAL A 54 -5.76 0.46 -1.26
CA VAL A 54 -4.61 -0.25 -1.84
C VAL A 54 -3.69 -0.69 -0.69
N VAL A 55 -3.15 -1.91 -0.76
CA VAL A 55 -2.24 -2.45 0.26
C VAL A 55 -0.94 -2.87 -0.41
N GLN A 56 0.17 -2.33 0.08
CA GLN A 56 1.52 -2.70 -0.33
C GLN A 56 2.36 -3.03 0.90
N THR A 57 3.19 -4.06 0.78
CA THR A 57 4.21 -4.42 1.78
C THR A 57 5.57 -4.42 1.09
N ASN A 58 6.18 -5.58 0.84
CA ASN A 58 7.53 -5.69 0.28
C ASN A 58 7.63 -6.66 -0.91
N TYR A 59 6.51 -6.99 -1.53
CA TYR A 59 6.44 -7.89 -2.68
C TYR A 59 5.42 -7.41 -3.70
N ASP A 60 5.67 -7.75 -4.98
CA ASP A 60 4.82 -7.33 -6.10
C ASP A 60 3.37 -7.80 -5.91
N ARG A 61 2.39 -6.98 -6.30
CA ARG A 61 0.97 -7.33 -6.12
C ARG A 61 0.52 -8.57 -6.90
N TRP A 62 1.12 -8.80 -8.08
CA TRP A 62 0.83 -9.94 -8.96
C TRP A 62 1.61 -11.20 -8.62
N LYS A 63 2.47 -11.16 -7.59
CA LYS A 63 3.18 -12.32 -7.08
C LYS A 63 2.62 -12.77 -5.73
N ASN A 64 2.81 -14.05 -5.44
CA ASN A 64 2.53 -14.58 -4.12
C ASN A 64 3.52 -13.99 -3.09
N PRO A 65 3.06 -13.72 -1.85
CA PRO A 65 3.95 -13.41 -0.74
C PRO A 65 4.96 -14.54 -0.51
N PHE A 66 6.12 -14.19 0.06
CA PHE A 66 6.98 -15.21 0.64
C PHE A 66 6.22 -15.87 1.81
N PHE A 67 6.20 -17.20 1.85
CA PHE A 67 5.29 -17.94 2.75
C PHE A 67 5.51 -17.64 4.25
N LEU A 68 6.72 -17.23 4.65
CA LEU A 68 7.03 -16.80 6.02
C LEU A 68 6.73 -15.32 6.30
N ASP A 69 6.55 -14.48 5.28
CA ASP A 69 6.18 -13.07 5.41
C ASP A 69 4.98 -12.74 4.51
N ASN A 70 3.79 -13.06 5.02
CA ASN A 70 2.53 -12.65 4.39
C ASN A 70 1.74 -11.68 5.27
N ARG A 71 2.21 -10.43 5.34
CA ARG A 71 1.48 -9.33 6.03
C ARG A 71 0.34 -8.74 5.19
N ARG A 72 0.40 -8.84 3.86
CA ARG A 72 -0.62 -8.29 2.95
C ARG A 72 -1.99 -8.94 3.14
N THR A 73 -2.06 -10.27 3.29
CA THR A 73 -3.35 -10.96 3.44
C THR A 73 -4.06 -10.56 4.75
N PRO A 74 -3.42 -10.60 5.93
CA PRO A 74 -4.01 -10.13 7.18
C PRO A 74 -4.44 -8.66 7.12
N ALA A 75 -3.60 -7.77 6.58
CA ALA A 75 -3.97 -6.36 6.43
C ALA A 75 -5.26 -6.17 5.60
N LYS A 76 -5.37 -6.88 4.46
CA LYS A 76 -6.59 -6.87 3.63
C LYS A 76 -7.81 -7.44 4.36
N MET A 77 -7.64 -8.52 5.13
CA MET A 77 -8.72 -9.10 5.92
C MET A 77 -9.22 -8.12 6.99
N CYS A 78 -8.32 -7.46 7.70
CA CYS A 78 -8.67 -6.43 8.68
C CYS A 78 -9.39 -5.25 8.02
N LEU A 79 -8.88 -4.72 6.90
CA LEU A 79 -9.56 -3.65 6.15
C LEU A 79 -10.95 -4.07 5.66
N ASN A 80 -11.09 -5.28 5.11
CA ASN A 80 -12.39 -5.80 4.69
C ASN A 80 -13.37 -5.92 5.86
N ARG A 81 -12.90 -6.32 7.04
CA ARG A 81 -13.71 -6.40 8.25
C ARG A 81 -14.09 -5.02 8.79
N THR A 82 -13.18 -4.04 8.71
CA THR A 82 -13.45 -2.65 9.09
C THR A 82 -14.50 -2.01 8.18
N THR A 83 -14.50 -2.37 6.90
CA THR A 83 -15.33 -1.76 5.83
C THR A 83 -14.96 -0.32 5.52
N GLN A 84 -15.44 0.18 4.37
CA GLN A 84 -15.21 1.56 3.94
C GLN A 84 -15.91 2.58 4.85
N GLU A 85 -17.05 2.22 5.44
CA GLU A 85 -17.85 3.12 6.27
C GLU A 85 -17.23 3.38 7.65
N ASN A 86 -16.47 2.42 8.20
CA ASN A 86 -15.88 2.55 9.53
C ASN A 86 -14.37 2.85 9.49
N ILE A 87 -13.80 3.17 8.33
CA ILE A 87 -12.38 3.53 8.26
C ILE A 87 -12.14 4.91 8.90
N SER A 88 -11.20 4.95 9.84
CA SER A 88 -10.82 6.13 10.62
C SER A 88 -9.38 6.00 11.08
N PHE A 89 -8.84 7.01 11.75
CA PHE A 89 -7.50 6.90 12.36
C PHE A 89 -7.41 5.74 13.36
N ALA A 90 -8.42 5.56 14.20
CA ALA A 90 -8.44 4.49 15.19
C ALA A 90 -8.49 3.10 14.53
N THR A 91 -9.42 2.89 13.61
CA THR A 91 -9.57 1.58 12.95
C THR A 91 -8.41 1.27 11.99
N MET A 92 -7.78 2.28 11.40
CA MET A 92 -6.51 2.10 10.67
C MET A 92 -5.38 1.69 11.62
N TYR A 93 -5.28 2.29 12.80
CA TYR A 93 -4.29 1.90 13.80
C TYR A 93 -4.50 0.46 14.28
N ASP A 94 -5.75 0.02 14.44
CA ASP A 94 -6.08 -1.37 14.78
C ASP A 94 -5.61 -2.36 13.69
N VAL A 95 -5.83 -2.03 12.41
CA VAL A 95 -5.31 -2.82 11.28
C VAL A 95 -3.79 -2.95 11.37
N LEU A 96 -3.09 -1.82 11.56
CA LEU A 96 -1.63 -1.77 11.64
C LEU A 96 -1.09 -2.47 12.89
N SER A 97 -1.86 -2.52 13.98
CA SER A 97 -1.50 -3.16 15.25
C SER A 97 -1.78 -4.67 15.28
N THR A 98 -2.45 -5.21 14.26
CA THR A 98 -2.79 -6.63 14.18
C THR A 98 -1.60 -7.46 13.74
N LYS A 99 -1.23 -8.52 14.47
CA LYS A 99 -0.20 -9.46 14.03
C LYS A 99 -0.69 -10.27 12.81
N PRO A 100 0.17 -10.53 11.80
CA PRO A 100 1.59 -10.22 11.72
C PRO A 100 1.91 -8.84 11.10
N VAL A 101 0.92 -8.00 10.78
CA VAL A 101 1.16 -6.63 10.25
C VAL A 101 2.09 -5.88 11.21
N LEU A 102 1.69 -5.82 12.49
CA LEU A 102 2.61 -5.51 13.59
C LEU A 102 3.48 -6.73 13.89
N ASN A 103 4.78 -6.54 13.88
CA ASN A 103 5.78 -7.56 14.15
C ASN A 103 6.92 -7.00 15.03
N LYS A 104 7.98 -7.79 15.23
CA LYS A 104 9.09 -7.39 16.12
C LYS A 104 9.96 -6.27 15.53
N LEU A 105 10.08 -6.19 14.21
CA LEU A 105 10.90 -5.17 13.53
C LEU A 105 10.29 -3.77 13.69
N ASP A 106 8.98 -3.67 13.91
CA ASP A 106 8.30 -2.38 14.11
C ASP A 106 8.58 -1.76 15.49
N LYS A 107 8.98 -2.59 16.47
CA LYS A 107 9.20 -2.15 17.86
C LYS A 107 10.59 -1.58 18.12
N GLU A 108 11.53 -1.76 17.21
CA GLU A 108 12.90 -1.25 17.35
C GLU A 108 13.04 0.23 16.95
N MET A 109 11.94 0.88 16.54
CA MET A 109 11.93 2.30 16.16
C MET A 109 11.36 3.25 17.24
N ASN A 110 11.12 2.77 18.46
CA ASN A 110 10.69 3.59 19.62
C ASN A 110 11.74 3.59 20.73
#